data_AF-A0AAU1BG87-F1
#
_entry.id   AF-A0AAU1BG87-F1
#
_cell.length_a   1.000
_cell.length_b   1.000
_cell.length_c   1.000
_cell.angle_alpha   90.00
_cell.angle_beta   90.00
_cell.angle_gamma   90.00
#
_symmetry.space_group_name_H-M   'P 1'
#
loop_
_entity.id
_entity.type
_entity.pdbx_description
1 polymer ?
#
loop_
_entity_poly.entity_id
_entity_poly.type
_entity_poly.pdbx_seq_one_letter_code
_entity_poly.pdbx_strand_id
1 'polypeptide(L)' 'MGALPSDVQLQEIAAIVRAVNDGHGWRTGVLLDRFVVGADLPALLALREALDDGLSDQPRRG' A
#
# COMPACT_ATOMS: atom_id res chain seq x y z
N MET A 1 10.69 15.35 13.96
CA MET A 1 10.79 15.21 12.49
C MET A 1 10.29 13.83 12.14
N GLY A 2 9.11 13.71 11.52
CA GLY A 2 8.64 12.42 11.01
C GLY A 2 9.44 12.10 9.75
N ALA A 3 10.12 10.95 9.72
CA ALA A 3 10.78 10.50 8.51
C ALA A 3 9.70 10.24 7.45
N LEU A 4 9.90 10.72 6.23
CA LEU A 4 9.04 10.37 5.10
C LEU A 4 9.45 8.97 4.59
N PRO A 5 8.53 8.20 3.98
CA PRO A 5 8.90 6.95 3.32
C PRO A 5 9.96 7.22 2.26
N SER A 6 10.92 6.31 2.13
CA SER A 6 11.90 6.36 1.03
C SER A 6 11.22 6.17 -0.33
N ASP A 7 11.85 6.63 -1.41
CA ASP A 7 11.34 6.42 -2.78
C ASP A 7 11.11 4.94 -3.10
N VAL A 8 11.92 4.04 -2.54
CA VAL A 8 11.75 2.59 -2.67
C VAL A 8 10.45 2.14 -1.99
N GLN A 9 10.20 2.58 -0.77
CA GLN A 9 8.96 2.27 -0.04
C GLN A 9 7.74 2.84 -0.76
N LEU A 10 7.83 4.04 -1.34
CA LEU A 10 6.73 4.62 -2.13
C LEU A 10 6.40 3.78 -3.38
N GLN A 11 7.42 3.25 -4.07
CA GLN A 11 7.20 2.34 -5.21
C GLN A 11 6.55 1.03 -4.78
N GLU A 12 6.96 0.46 -3.65
CA GLU A 12 6.35 -0.76 -3.10
C GLU A 12 4.89 -0.53 -2.69
N ILE A 13 4.58 0.62 -2.06
CA ILE A 13 3.21 1.04 -1.73
C ILE A 13 2.35 1.12 -2.99
N ALA A 14 2.82 1.78 -4.04
CA ALA A 14 2.08 1.88 -5.30
C ALA A 14 1.82 0.51 -5.94
N ALA A 15 2.77 -0.42 -5.86
CA ALA A 15 2.59 -1.79 -6.34
C ALA A 15 1.54 -2.57 -5.53
N ILE A 16 1.51 -2.39 -4.21
CA ILE A 16 0.51 -3.00 -3.32
C ILE A 16 -0.89 -2.45 -3.63
N VAL A 17 -1.06 -1.12 -3.68
CA VAL A 17 -2.34 -0.48 -3.98
C VAL A 17 -2.86 -0.94 -5.34
N ARG A 18 -1.99 -1.03 -6.34
CA ARG A 18 -2.38 -1.54 -7.66
C ARG A 18 -2.84 -2.99 -7.61
N ALA A 19 -2.12 -3.87 -6.90
CA ALA A 19 -2.51 -5.27 -6.75
C ALA A 19 -3.85 -5.44 -6.01
N VAL A 20 -4.13 -4.56 -5.04
CA VAL A 20 -5.43 -4.48 -4.34
C VAL A 20 -6.54 -4.05 -5.30
N ASN A 21 -6.33 -2.97 -6.06
CA ASN A 21 -7.31 -2.46 -7.02
C ASN A 21 -7.61 -3.45 -8.16
N ASP A 22 -6.59 -4.20 -8.61
CA ASP A 22 -6.73 -5.24 -9.63
C ASP A 22 -7.43 -6.51 -9.09
N GLY A 23 -7.72 -6.59 -7.78
CA GLY A 23 -8.38 -7.74 -7.15
C GLY A 23 -7.47 -8.98 -7.02
N HIS A 24 -6.15 -8.81 -7.10
CA HIS A 24 -5.19 -9.91 -7.05
C HIS A 24 -4.77 -10.24 -5.61
N GLY A 25 -5.70 -10.76 -4.80
CA GLY A 25 -5.49 -11.01 -3.36
C GLY A 25 -4.24 -11.83 -3.01
N TRP A 26 -3.90 -12.85 -3.82
CA TRP A 26 -2.68 -13.65 -3.60
C TRP A 26 -1.40 -12.81 -3.78
N ARG A 27 -1.37 -11.94 -4.79
CA ARG A 27 -0.24 -11.08 -5.11
C ARG A 27 -0.10 -9.96 -4.10
N THR A 28 -1.22 -9.41 -3.65
CA THR A 28 -1.27 -8.43 -2.55
C THR A 28 -0.64 -9.00 -1.29
N GLY A 29 -0.98 -10.23 -0.90
CA GLY A 29 -0.40 -10.89 0.29
C GLY A 29 1.12 -10.99 0.23
N VAL A 30 1.67 -11.42 -0.91
CA VAL A 30 3.12 -11.53 -1.12
C VAL A 30 3.82 -10.18 -1.06
N LEU A 31 3.24 -9.14 -1.66
CA LEU A 31 3.81 -7.79 -1.65
C LEU A 31 3.77 -7.16 -0.26
N LEU A 32 2.68 -7.36 0.48
CA LEU A 32 2.55 -6.89 1.86
C LEU A 32 3.60 -7.56 2.76
N ASP A 33 3.74 -8.88 2.68
CA ASP A 33 4.69 -9.63 3.53
C ASP A 33 6.13 -9.16 3.32
N ARG A 34 6.51 -8.92 2.05
CA ARG A 34 7.82 -8.35 1.73
C ARG A 34 7.99 -6.92 2.25
N PHE A 35 6.97 -6.09 2.11
CA PHE A 35 7.02 -4.68 2.51
C PHE A 35 7.17 -4.52 4.02
N VAL A 36 6.41 -5.28 4.82
CA VAL A 36 6.42 -5.12 6.28
C VAL A 36 7.75 -5.51 6.94
N VAL A 37 8.56 -6.35 6.29
CA VAL A 37 9.88 -6.75 6.80
C VAL A 37 10.86 -5.57 6.87
N GLY A 38 10.72 -4.58 5.99
CA GLY A 38 11.59 -3.41 5.91
C GLY A 38 10.89 -2.07 6.06
N ALA A 39 9.60 -2.08 6.40
CA ALA A 39 8.80 -0.86 6.53
C ALA A 39 8.97 -0.22 7.90
N ASP A 40 9.33 1.05 7.91
CA ASP A 40 9.26 1.89 9.10
C ASP A 40 7.81 2.38 9.32
N LEU A 41 7.52 2.86 10.53
CA LEU A 41 6.20 3.40 10.89
C LEU A 41 5.64 4.41 9.86
N PRO A 42 6.41 5.36 9.32
CA PRO A 42 5.90 6.29 8.30
C PRO A 42 5.50 5.60 6.99
N ALA A 43 6.22 4.55 6.59
CA ALA A 43 5.91 3.78 5.39
C ALA A 43 4.61 2.98 5.58
N LEU A 44 4.38 2.44 6.78
CA LEU A 44 3.11 1.77 7.12
C LEU A 44 1.93 2.75 7.14
N LEU A 45 2.14 3.98 7.65
CA LEU A 45 1.10 5.02 7.63
C LEU A 45 0.79 5.46 6.21
N ALA A 46 1.80 5.68 5.38
CA ALA A 46 1.63 6.03 3.96
C ALA A 46 0.91 4.92 3.18
N LEU A 47 1.23 3.64 3.47
CA LEU A 47 0.52 2.51 2.88
C LEU A 47 -0.95 2.51 3.27
N ARG A 48 -1.26 2.72 4.55
CA ARG A 48 -2.64 2.79 5.05
C ARG A 48 -3.42 3.91 4.36
N GLU A 49 -2.85 5.11 4.27
CA GLU A 49 -3.49 6.24 3.60
C GLU A 49 -3.73 5.96 2.12
N ALA A 50 -2.75 5.40 1.41
CA ALA A 50 -2.89 5.09 -0.01
C ALA A 50 -3.94 3.98 -0.29
N LEU A 51 -4.08 3.01 0.61
CA LEU A 51 -5.13 2.00 0.54
C LEU A 51 -6.51 2.59 0.83
N ASP A 52 -6.63 3.47 1.83
CA ASP A 52 -7.89 4.14 2.18
C ASP A 52 -8.38 5.06 1.04
N ASP A 53 -7.47 5.79 0.40
CA ASP A 53 -7.73 6.63 -0.77
C ASP A 53 -8.15 5.79 -1.99
N GLY A 54 -7.38 4.72 -2.30
CA GLY A 54 -7.68 3.82 -3.41
C GLY A 54 -8.99 3.04 -3.25
N LEU A 55 -9.38 2.71 -2.02
CA LEU A 55 -10.68 2.09 -1.71
C LEU A 55 -11.83 3.10 -1.71
N SER A 56 -11.56 4.37 -1.38
CA SER A 56 -12.56 5.44 -1.42
C SER A 56 -12.95 5.83 -2.86
N ASP A 57 -12.03 5.67 -3.82
CA ASP A 57 -12.27 5.92 -5.25
C ASP A 57 -13.01 4.78 -5.97
N GLN A 58 -13.15 3.60 -5.33
CA GLN A 58 -14.05 2.57 -5.85
C GLN A 58 -15.51 3.03 -5.68
N PRO A 59 -16.26 3.29 -6.77
CA PRO A 59 -17.69 3.57 -6.64
C PRO A 59 -18.30 2.35 -5.97
N ARG A 60 -18.92 2.55 -4.81
CA ARG A 60 -19.70 1.53 -4.10
C ARG A 60 -20.62 0.85 -5.12
N ARG A 61 -20.22 -0.31 -5.64
CA ARG A 61 -21.10 -1.20 -6.39
C ARG A 61 -22.02 -1.84 -5.35
N GLY A 62 -23.07 -1.10 -5.01
CA GLY A 62 -24.27 -1.57 -4.35
C GLY A 62 -25.41 -1.57 -5.35
#